data_AF-A0A383AT11-F1
#
_entry.id   AF-A0A383AT11-F1
#
_cell.length_a   1.000
_cell.length_b   1.000
_cell.length_c   1.000
_cell.angle_alpha   90.00
_cell.angle_beta   90.00
_cell.angle_gamma   90.00
#
_symmetry.space_group_name_H-M   'P 1'
#
loop_
_entity.id
_entity.type
_entity.pdbx_description
1 polymer ?
#
loop_
_entity_poly.entity_id
_entity_poly.type
_entity_poly.pdbx_seq_one_letter_code
_entity_poly.pdbx_strand_id
1 'polypeptide(L)'
;MKPLLILTFAAAVMLLFGGVNEVNADPLTYEVVGDTVTIKDCKETASGALVIPSSYEGKPIISIGSWAFWKCTSLTSVTIPDSVTSIGNFT
;
A
#
# COMPACT_ATOMS: atom_id res chain seq x y z
N MET A 1 16.04 11.58 19.72
CA MET A 1 14.80 10.80 19.92
C MET A 1 13.72 11.46 19.08
N LYS A 2 13.60 11.04 17.81
CA LYS A 2 12.67 11.63 16.84
C LYS A 2 11.29 11.03 17.12
N PRO A 3 10.23 11.82 17.38
CA PRO A 3 8.94 11.25 17.71
C PRO A 3 8.38 10.54 16.48
N LEU A 4 7.84 9.35 16.75
CA LEU A 4 7.18 8.44 15.84
C LEU A 4 5.93 9.13 15.27
N LEU A 5 6.08 9.80 14.13
CA LEU A 5 4.98 10.23 13.27
C LEU A 5 4.37 8.98 12.65
N ILE A 6 3.40 8.38 13.33
CA ILE A 6 2.43 7.48 12.70
C ILE A 6 1.53 8.41 11.86
N LEU A 7 2.03 8.80 10.69
CA LEU A 7 1.19 9.12 9.56
C LEU A 7 0.72 7.76 9.04
N THR A 8 -0.46 7.34 9.49
CA THR A 8 -1.26 6.37 8.77
C THR A 8 -2.34 7.17 8.07
N PHE A 9 -2.32 7.19 6.74
CA PHE A 9 -3.34 7.80 5.89
C PHE A 9 -4.70 7.06 5.93
N ALA A 10 -5.13 6.62 7.12
CA ALA A 10 -6.43 5.99 7.35
C ALA A 10 -7.11 6.68 8.54
N ALA A 11 -7.34 7.99 8.48
CA ALA A 11 -8.01 8.72 9.57
C ALA A 11 -8.77 9.99 9.18
N ALA A 12 -9.00 10.31 7.89
CA ALA A 12 -9.74 11.55 7.57
C ALA A 12 -11.27 11.42 7.66
N VAL A 13 -11.84 10.22 7.75
CA VAL A 13 -13.32 10.06 7.82
C VAL A 13 -13.71 9.00 8.84
N MET A 14 -13.24 9.15 10.08
CA MET A 14 -13.83 8.49 11.24
C MET A 14 -14.42 9.52 12.19
N LEU A 15 -15.20 10.45 11.65
CA LEU A 15 -16.11 11.28 12.41
C LEU A 15 -17.37 11.42 11.55
N LEU A 16 -18.38 10.57 11.75
CA LEU A 16 -19.81 10.97 11.78
C LEU A 16 -20.85 9.82 11.75
N PHE A 17 -20.52 8.55 11.48
CA PHE A 17 -21.53 7.48 11.48
C PHE A 17 -21.09 6.24 12.26
N GLY A 18 -21.98 5.76 13.14
CA GLY A 18 -21.73 4.64 14.04
C GLY A 18 -21.55 3.31 13.31
N GLY A 19 -20.70 2.46 13.89
CA GLY A 19 -20.49 1.07 13.47
C GLY A 19 -19.73 0.94 12.15
N VAL A 20 -18.40 0.91 12.22
CA VAL A 20 -17.61 0.34 11.12
C VAL A 20 -17.16 -1.06 11.53
N ASN A 21 -17.86 -2.06 10.99
CA ASN A 21 -17.27 -3.38 10.78
C ASN A 21 -15.93 -3.17 10.09
N GLU A 22 -14.91 -3.88 10.57
CA GLU A 22 -13.51 -3.88 10.15
C GLU A 22 -13.28 -3.15 8.81
N VAL A 23 -12.73 -1.93 8.91
CA VAL A 23 -12.09 -1.28 7.77
C VAL A 23 -11.14 -2.31 7.18
N ASN A 24 -11.40 -2.76 5.95
CA ASN A 24 -10.56 -3.73 5.27
C ASN A 24 -9.12 -3.21 5.32
N ALA A 25 -8.31 -3.78 6.21
CA ALA A 25 -7.02 -3.21 6.55
C ALA A 25 -6.18 -3.15 5.27
N ASP A 26 -5.57 -2.00 4.96
CA ASP A 26 -4.77 -1.81 3.74
C ASP A 26 -3.83 -3.01 3.55
N PRO A 27 -3.95 -3.76 2.44
CA PRO A 27 -3.17 -4.97 2.23
C PRO A 27 -1.71 -4.67 1.90
N LEU A 28 -1.32 -3.42 1.65
CA LEU A 28 0.02 -3.04 1.20
C LEU A 28 0.89 -2.49 2.33
N THR A 29 2.20 -2.69 2.19
CA THR A 29 3.23 -2.05 3.00
C THR A 29 4.05 -1.12 2.12
N TYR A 30 4.24 0.12 2.57
CA TYR A 30 4.89 1.18 1.81
C TYR A 30 6.23 1.59 2.44
N GLU A 31 7.18 1.99 1.61
CA GLU A 31 8.39 2.69 2.02
C GLU A 31 8.43 4.05 1.33
N VAL A 32 8.56 5.11 2.13
CA VAL A 32 8.70 6.48 1.63
C VAL A 32 10.18 6.85 1.63
N VAL A 33 10.72 7.14 0.44
CA VAL A 33 12.09 7.63 0.27
C VAL A 33 12.02 8.99 -0.42
N GLY A 34 12.36 10.04 0.33
CA GLY A 34 12.19 11.43 -0.13
C GLY A 34 10.73 11.74 -0.44
N ASP A 35 10.43 12.11 -1.69
CA ASP A 35 9.08 12.43 -2.19
C ASP A 35 8.43 11.30 -2.99
N THR A 36 8.99 10.10 -2.89
CA THR A 36 8.53 8.96 -3.67
C THR A 36 8.17 7.79 -2.77
N VAL A 37 7.22 6.97 -3.23
CA VAL A 37 6.74 5.80 -2.49
C VAL A 37 7.02 4.51 -3.28
N THR A 38 7.56 3.52 -2.56
CA THR A 38 7.74 2.15 -3.04
C THR A 38 6.80 1.21 -2.31
N ILE A 39 6.12 0.31 -3.03
CA ILE A 39 5.43 -0.82 -2.41
C ILE A 39 6.46 -1.88 -2.04
N LYS A 40 6.60 -2.20 -0.76
CA LYS A 40 7.61 -3.16 -0.28
C LYS A 40 7.08 -4.57 -0.13
N ASP A 41 5.83 -4.70 0.27
CA ASP A 41 5.25 -5.97 0.69
C ASP A 41 3.73 -5.88 0.67
N CYS A 42 3.07 -7.03 0.86
CA CYS A 42 1.64 -7.15 0.98
C CYS A 42 1.29 -8.10 2.14
N LYS A 43 0.14 -7.94 2.79
CA LYS A 43 -0.29 -8.80 3.90
C LYS A 43 -0.75 -10.16 3.37
N GLU A 44 -0.42 -11.26 4.03
CA GLU A 44 -0.84 -12.61 3.63
C GLU A 44 -2.37 -12.79 3.57
N THR A 45 -3.12 -11.94 4.28
CA THR A 45 -4.58 -11.87 4.24
C THR A 45 -5.13 -11.18 2.99
N ALA A 46 -4.27 -10.55 2.18
CA ALA A 46 -4.66 -9.91 0.92
C ALA A 46 -5.19 -10.98 -0.05
N SER A 47 -6.41 -10.77 -0.55
CA SER A 47 -7.10 -11.72 -1.41
C SER A 47 -7.90 -11.02 -2.50
N GLY A 48 -8.16 -11.75 -3.58
CA GLY A 48 -8.94 -11.25 -4.71
C GLY A 48 -8.18 -10.22 -5.57
N ALA A 49 -8.93 -9.30 -6.18
CA ALA A 49 -8.36 -8.28 -7.05
C ALA A 49 -7.83 -7.09 -6.23
N LEU A 50 -6.53 -6.80 -6.37
CA LEU A 50 -5.88 -5.65 -5.76
C LEU A 50 -5.72 -4.52 -6.77
N VAL A 51 -6.12 -3.31 -6.38
CA VAL A 51 -5.85 -2.08 -7.14
C VAL A 51 -4.82 -1.27 -6.36
N ILE A 52 -3.65 -1.06 -6.96
CA ILE A 52 -2.62 -0.22 -6.36
C ILE A 52 -3.05 1.26 -6.48
N PRO A 53 -3.07 2.03 -5.38
CA PRO A 53 -3.32 3.47 -5.47
C PRO A 53 -2.19 4.17 -6.22
N SER A 54 -2.47 5.27 -6.94
CA SER A 54 -1.43 6.05 -7.62
C SER A 54 -0.58 6.90 -6.65
N SER A 55 -1.05 7.09 -5.41
CA SER A 55 -0.36 7.88 -4.39
C SER A 55 -0.60 7.34 -2.99
N TYR A 56 0.37 7.53 -2.10
CA TYR A 56 0.28 7.28 -0.66
C TYR A 56 0.77 8.52 0.07
N GLU A 57 -0.02 9.02 1.01
CA GLU A 57 0.24 10.26 1.76
C GLU A 57 0.47 11.52 0.92
N GLY A 58 -0.19 11.62 -0.24
CA GLY A 58 0.02 12.71 -1.18
C GLY A 58 1.33 12.64 -1.95
N LYS A 59 2.12 11.57 -1.79
CA LYS A 59 3.33 11.29 -2.57
C LYS A 59 3.03 10.23 -3.64
N PRO A 60 3.58 10.36 -4.86
CA PRO A 60 3.36 9.39 -5.93
C PRO A 60 3.98 8.03 -5.61
N ILE A 61 3.25 6.96 -5.94
CA ILE A 61 3.80 5.60 -5.97
C ILE A 61 4.44 5.39 -7.34
N ILE A 62 5.77 5.26 -7.34
CA ILE A 62 6.59 5.15 -8.56
C ILE A 62 7.24 3.78 -8.72
N SER A 63 7.26 2.96 -7.66
CA SER A 63 8.01 1.72 -7.63
C SER A 63 7.32 0.60 -6.88
N ILE A 64 7.53 -0.62 -7.36
CA ILE A 64 7.17 -1.88 -6.70
C ILE A 64 8.49 -2.60 -6.38
N GLY A 65 8.67 -2.99 -5.12
CA GLY A 65 9.86 -3.67 -4.65
C GLY A 65 9.98 -5.12 -5.16
N SER A 66 11.19 -5.64 -5.14
CA SER A 66 11.46 -7.06 -5.37
C SER A 66 10.63 -7.91 -4.41
N TRP A 67 9.97 -8.94 -4.95
CA TRP A 67 9.13 -9.87 -4.17
C TRP A 67 7.97 -9.22 -3.38
N ALA A 68 7.57 -7.98 -3.70
CA ALA A 68 6.55 -7.25 -2.93
C ALA A 68 5.19 -7.95 -2.84
N PHE A 69 4.91 -8.89 -3.74
CA PHE A 69 3.67 -9.68 -3.75
C PHE A 69 3.86 -11.18 -3.50
N TRP A 70 5.09 -11.62 -3.19
CA TRP A 70 5.47 -13.04 -3.12
C TRP A 70 4.58 -13.87 -2.19
N LYS A 71 4.26 -13.32 -1.01
CA LYS A 71 3.50 -14.05 0.02
C LYS A 71 1.98 -13.89 -0.09
N CYS A 72 1.49 -13.02 -0.98
CA CYS A 72 0.05 -12.80 -1.16
C CYS A 72 -0.54 -13.77 -2.18
N THR A 73 -0.50 -15.04 -1.83
CA THR A 73 -0.90 -16.17 -2.69
C THR A 73 -2.39 -16.19 -3.02
N SER A 74 -3.21 -15.46 -2.26
CA SER A 74 -4.66 -15.35 -2.48
C SER A 74 -5.06 -14.21 -3.41
N LEU A 75 -4.11 -13.41 -3.91
CA LEU A 75 -4.40 -12.38 -4.93
C LEU A 75 -4.65 -13.04 -6.29
N THR A 76 -5.73 -12.63 -6.94
CA THR A 76 -6.11 -13.14 -8.27
C THR A 76 -5.68 -12.22 -9.40
N SER A 77 -5.50 -10.92 -9.11
CA SER A 77 -5.02 -9.92 -10.06
C SER A 77 -4.49 -8.68 -9.33
N VAL A 78 -3.54 -7.99 -9.93
CA VAL A 78 -3.04 -6.69 -9.46
C VAL A 78 -3.15 -5.67 -10.59
N THR A 79 -3.89 -4.58 -10.35
CA THR A 79 -3.94 -3.43 -11.27
C THR A 79 -2.87 -2.44 -10.87
N ILE A 80 -1.95 -2.16 -11.79
CA ILE A 80 -0.83 -1.23 -11.61
C ILE A 80 -1.20 0.11 -12.24
N PRO A 81 -1.13 1.24 -11.51
CA PRO A 81 -1.40 2.56 -12.07
C PRO A 81 -0.23 3.05 -12.94
N ASP A 82 -0.52 3.94 -13.89
CA ASP A 82 0.46 4.51 -14.82
C ASP A 82 1.60 5.30 -14.15
N SER A 83 1.44 5.69 -12.87
CA SER A 83 2.48 6.37 -12.10
C SER A 83 3.67 5.48 -11.76
N VAL A 84 3.49 4.16 -11.77
CA VAL A 84 4.56 3.20 -11.46
C VAL A 84 5.51 3.09 -12.65
N THR A 85 6.76 3.50 -12.43
CA THR A 85 7.81 3.50 -13.46
C THR A 85 8.87 2.42 -13.24
N SER A 86 8.85 1.72 -12.10
CA SER A 86 9.84 0.70 -11.76
C SER A 86 9.24 -0.50 -11.04
N ILE A 87 9.65 -1.72 -11.42
CA ILE A 87 9.27 -2.97 -10.77
C ILE A 87 10.54 -3.76 -10.49
N GLY A 88 10.74 -4.13 -9.22
CA GLY A 88 11.91 -4.89 -8.76
C GLY A 88 11.96 -6.30 -9.34
N ASN A 89 13.17 -6.81 -9.54
CA ASN A 89 13.42 -8.16 -10.05
C ASN A 89 13.31 -9.23 -8.95
N PHE A 90 13.21 -10.50 -9.32
CA PHE A 90 13.15 -11.67 -8.45
C PHE A 90 14.53 -12.24 -8.05
N THR A 91 15.63 -11.50 -8.22
CA THR A 91 17.00 -11.98 -7.94
C THR A 91 17.36 -12.01 -6.47
#